data_AF-A0A7C5IGK3-F1
#
_entry.id   AF-A0A7C5IGK3-F1
#
_cell.length_a   1.000
_cell.length_b   1.000
_cell.length_c   1.000
_cell.angle_alpha   90.00
_cell.angle_beta   90.00
_cell.angle_gamma   90.00
#
_symmetry.space_group_name_H-M   'P 1'
#
loop_
_entity.id
_entity.type
_entity.pdbx_description
1 polymer ?
#
loop_
_entity_poly.entity_id
_entity_poly.type
_entity_poly.pdbx_seq_one_letter_code
_entity_poly.pdbx_strand_id
1 'polypeptide(L)' 'MNKAQLVDAVAKVVCSKKEAVAAVDAVLDAITASLKKGQPVTLVGFGTFKVAKRKAR' A
#
# COMPACT_ATOMS: atom_id res chain seq x y z
N MET A 1 8.89 -0.59 10.53
CA MET A 1 7.82 -1.39 9.90
C MET A 1 8.25 -1.75 8.49
N ASN A 2 8.58 -3.01 8.24
CA ASN A 2 8.78 -3.54 6.88
C ASN A 2 7.52 -4.30 6.43
N LYS A 3 7.51 -4.80 5.19
CA LYS A 3 6.35 -5.53 4.64
C LYS A 3 5.94 -6.73 5.52
N ALA A 4 6.90 -7.50 6.02
CA ALA A 4 6.63 -8.66 6.88
C ALA A 4 5.95 -8.26 8.21
N GLN A 5 6.46 -7.19 8.86
CA GLN A 5 5.85 -6.65 10.08
C GLN A 5 4.43 -6.11 9.82
N LEU A 6 4.17 -5.54 8.63
CA LEU A 6 2.84 -5.10 8.23
C LEU A 6 1.89 -6.30 8.07
N VAL A 7 2.35 -7.37 7.40
CA VAL A 7 1.58 -8.62 7.25
C VAL A 7 1.27 -9.25 8.60
N ASP A 8 2.24 -9.33 9.50
CA ASP A 8 2.02 -9.89 10.84
C ASP A 8 1.02 -9.04 11.65
N ALA A 9 0.98 -7.72 11.46
CA ALA A 9 -0.03 -6.86 12.07
C ALA A 9 -1.43 -7.07 11.47
N VAL A 10 -1.53 -7.19 10.15
CA VAL A 10 -2.81 -7.47 9.46
C VAL A 10 -3.32 -8.86 9.81
N ALA A 11 -2.42 -9.85 9.96
CA ALA A 11 -2.75 -11.21 10.36
C ALA A 11 -3.40 -11.33 11.74
N LYS A 12 -3.32 -10.29 12.60
CA LYS A 12 -4.06 -10.24 13.86
C LYS A 12 -5.56 -9.96 13.67
N VAL A 13 -5.95 -9.46 12.50
CA VAL A 13 -7.31 -9.06 12.17
C VAL A 13 -7.97 -10.05 11.20
N VAL A 14 -7.19 -10.66 10.30
CA VAL A 14 -7.68 -11.69 9.37
C VAL A 14 -7.47 -13.10 9.89
N CYS A 15 -8.20 -14.06 9.33
CA CYS A 15 -8.20 -15.45 9.76
C CYS A 15 -6.89 -16.19 9.46
N SER A 16 -6.19 -15.84 8.37
CA SER A 16 -4.95 -16.53 7.97
C SER A 16 -3.81 -15.60 7.55
N LYS A 17 -2.57 -16.08 7.76
CA LYS A 17 -1.37 -15.38 7.29
C LYS A 17 -1.32 -15.24 5.76
N LYS A 18 -1.88 -16.21 5.03
CA LYS A 18 -2.00 -16.14 3.57
C LYS A 18 -2.91 -14.99 3.12
N GLU A 19 -4.06 -14.84 3.77
CA GLU A 19 -4.97 -13.71 3.50
C GLU A 19 -4.32 -12.37 3.89
N ALA A 20 -3.56 -12.33 4.99
CA ALA A 20 -2.85 -11.11 5.38
C ALA A 20 -1.82 -10.68 4.34
N VAL A 21 -1.05 -11.64 3.80
CA VAL A 21 -0.11 -11.38 2.69
C VAL A 21 -0.87 -10.86 1.47
N ALA A 22 -1.92 -11.58 1.05
CA ALA A 22 -2.71 -11.22 -0.12
C ALA A 22 -3.36 -9.82 0.02
N ALA A 23 -3.86 -9.48 1.21
CA ALA A 23 -4.46 -8.18 1.47
C ALA A 23 -3.44 -7.04 1.38
N VAL A 24 -2.26 -7.21 1.99
CA VAL A 24 -1.18 -6.21 1.91
C VAL A 24 -0.72 -6.02 0.48
N ASP A 25 -0.55 -7.12 -0.27
CA ASP A 25 -0.14 -7.07 -1.67
C ASP A 25 -1.19 -6.37 -2.54
N ALA A 26 -2.47 -6.72 -2.39
CA ALA A 26 -3.56 -6.09 -3.13
C ALA A 26 -3.63 -4.57 -2.90
N VAL A 27 -3.43 -4.11 -1.65
CA VAL A 27 -3.42 -2.67 -1.34
C VAL A 27 -2.25 -1.97 -2.02
N LEU A 28 -1.04 -2.53 -1.93
CA LEU A 28 0.15 -1.94 -2.55
C LEU A 28 0.05 -1.92 -4.08
N ASP A 29 -0.49 -2.98 -4.68
CA ASP A 29 -0.71 -3.08 -6.12
C ASP A 29 -1.76 -2.07 -6.60
N ALA A 30 -2.88 -1.93 -5.88
CA ALA A 30 -3.91 -0.95 -6.21
C ALA A 30 -3.38 0.49 -6.15
N ILE A 31 -2.61 0.82 -5.11
CA ILE A 31 -1.95 2.14 -5.01
C ILE A 31 -1.00 2.33 -6.18
N THR A 32 -0.16 1.34 -6.48
CA THR A 32 0.82 1.41 -7.57
C THR A 32 0.14 1.58 -8.93
N ALA A 33 -0.95 0.85 -9.19
CA ALA A 33 -1.71 0.94 -10.43
C ALA A 33 -2.37 2.31 -10.60
N SER A 34 -2.91 2.89 -9.53
CA SER A 34 -3.49 4.24 -9.57
C SER A 34 -2.40 5.30 -9.83
N LEU A 35 -1.27 5.20 -9.12
CA LEU A 35 -0.14 6.12 -9.31
C LEU A 35 0.45 6.03 -10.73
N LYS A 36 0.54 4.83 -11.33
CA LYS A 36 0.96 4.66 -12.72
C LYS A 36 0.08 5.42 -13.71
N LYS A 37 -1.22 5.57 -13.41
CA LYS A 37 -2.16 6.37 -14.21
C LYS A 37 -2.07 7.86 -13.92
N GLY A 38 -1.15 8.29 -13.06
CA GLY A 38 -1.03 9.67 -12.58
C GLY A 38 -2.14 10.08 -11.62
N GLN A 39 -2.96 9.13 -11.15
CA GLN A 39 -4.05 9.40 -10.24
C GLN A 39 -3.54 9.36 -8.79
N PRO A 40 -3.74 10.43 -8.00
CA PRO A 40 -3.38 10.42 -6.60
C PRO A 40 -4.35 9.55 -5.80
N VAL A 41 -3.83 8.81 -4.82
CA VAL A 41 -4.61 7.97 -3.90
C VAL A 41 -4.67 8.64 -2.55
N THR A 42 -5.87 8.95 -2.05
CA THR A 42 -6.05 9.53 -0.72
C THR A 42 -6.65 8.50 0.22
N LEU A 43 -5.94 8.18 1.30
CA LEU A 43 -6.41 7.36 2.40
C LEU A 43 -6.64 8.27 3.61
N VAL A 44 -7.91 8.60 3.88
CA VAL A 44 -8.30 9.51 4.97
C VAL A 44 -7.77 8.98 6.31
N GLY A 45 -7.14 9.85 7.09
CA GLY A 45 -6.51 9.48 8.37
C GLY A 45 -5.14 8.82 8.27
N PHE A 46 -4.64 8.55 7.06
CA PHE A 46 -3.30 8.01 6.83
C PHE A 46 -2.43 8.94 5.98
N GLY A 47 -2.94 9.35 4.81
CA GLY A 47 -2.25 10.28 3.93
C GLY A 47 -2.63 10.16 2.45
N THR A 48 -1.97 10.97 1.62
CA THR A 48 -2.16 10.99 0.16
C THR A 48 -0.88 10.58 -0.55
N PHE A 49 -0.99 9.58 -1.43
CA PHE A 49 0.05 9.14 -2.35
C PHE A 49 -0.12 9.84 -3.70
N LYS A 50 0.96 10.40 -4.23
CA LYS A 50 0.97 11.04 -5.56
C LYS A 50 2.32 10.84 -6.24
N VAL A 51 2.32 10.83 -7.57
CA VAL A 51 3.56 10.86 -8.34
C VAL A 51 4.15 12.26 -8.31
N ALA A 52 5.37 12.39 -7.78
CA ALA A 52 6.10 13.64 -7.77
C ALA A 52 7.16 13.62 -8.88
N LYS A 53 7.12 14.61 -9.79
CA LYS A 53 8.19 14.82 -10.78
C LYS A 53 9.38 15.46 -10.07
N ARG A 54 10.55 14.82 -10.15
CA ARG A 54 11.81 15.35 -9.60
C ARG A 54 12.68 15.84 -10.75
N LYS A 55 13.25 17.04 -10.63
CA LYS A 55 14.29 17.52 -11.56
C LYS A 55 15.55 16.66 -11.39
N ALA A 56 16.29 16.43 -12.48
CA ALA A 56 17.58 15.76 -12.44
C ALA A 56 18.56 16.54 -11.54
N ARG A 57 19.36 15.83 -10.76
CA ARG A 57 20.36 16.34 -9.83
C ARG A 57 21.56 15.42 -9.84
#